data_AF-A0A7C5KZG9-F1
#
_entry.id   AF-A0A7C5KZG9-F1
#
_cell.length_a   1.000
_cell.length_b   1.000
_cell.length_c   1.000
_cell.angle_alpha   90.00
_cell.angle_beta   90.00
_cell.angle_gamma   90.00
#
_symmetry.space_group_name_H-M   'P 1'
#
loop_
_entity.id
_entity.type
_entity.pdbx_description
1 polymer ?
#
loop_
_entity_poly.entity_id
_entity_poly.type
_entity_poly.pdbx_seq_one_letter_code
_entity_poly.pdbx_strand_id
1 'polypeptide(L)'
;MKHRAFFILHLFSLALLLHACHTGKKGTQEEASTEDVNPYAFEFVESDLLSPVLEQAGREGKLVFIDMYATWCAPCRLMEEEVFTDEEVAAYFNENFINYRVDTEKGNGVNLAGIFEVRVLPTLLFLNEKGQVLVRKEGAAMQTEMLSLAKEAVARR
;
A
#
# COMPACT_ATOMS: atom_id res chain seq x y z
N MET A 1 -52.67 12.48 34.91
CA MET A 1 -53.90 13.26 34.59
C MET A 1 -53.82 14.62 35.26
N LYS A 2 -54.25 15.65 34.52
CA LYS A 2 -54.47 17.07 34.90
C LYS A 2 -53.31 18.05 34.59
N HIS A 3 -53.29 18.38 33.30
CA HIS A 3 -52.96 19.66 32.67
C HIS A 3 -53.13 20.90 33.55
N ARG A 4 -52.26 21.89 33.30
CA ARG A 4 -52.68 23.29 33.16
C ARG A 4 -51.92 23.96 32.01
N ALA A 5 -52.69 24.36 31.01
CA ALA A 5 -52.33 25.27 29.93
C ALA A 5 -52.94 26.65 30.23
N PHE A 6 -52.23 27.72 29.90
CA PHE A 6 -52.68 29.11 29.72
C PHE A 6 -51.68 29.69 28.70
N PHE A 7 -51.93 29.72 27.40
CA PHE A 7 -52.85 30.59 26.66
C PHE A 7 -52.70 32.07 27.10
N ILE A 8 -51.95 32.85 26.32
CA ILE A 8 -52.36 34.16 25.79
C ILE A 8 -51.54 34.42 24.52
N LEU A 9 -52.31 34.57 23.44
CA LEU A 9 -51.97 34.92 22.08
C LEU A 9 -52.05 36.45 21.92
N HIS A 10 -51.43 36.97 20.84
CA HIS A 10 -51.55 38.31 20.22
C HIS A 10 -50.31 39.21 20.42
N LEU A 11 -49.79 39.98 19.45
CA LEU A 11 -50.20 40.40 18.10
C LEU A 11 -48.93 41.06 17.49
N PHE A 12 -48.40 40.51 16.38
CA PHE A 12 -48.20 41.17 15.07
C PHE A 12 -47.27 42.41 14.93
N SER A 13 -46.50 42.35 13.82
CA SER A 13 -45.83 43.46 13.09
C SER A 13 -44.59 44.10 13.71
N LEU A 14 -43.57 44.56 12.99
CA LEU A 14 -43.16 44.54 11.57
C LEU A 14 -41.83 45.31 11.52
N ALA A 15 -40.91 44.88 10.65
CA ALA A 15 -39.76 45.63 10.12
C ALA A 15 -38.58 45.97 11.07
N LEU A 16 -37.41 45.36 10.84
CA LEU A 16 -36.36 45.80 9.91
C LEU A 16 -35.50 46.93 10.52
N LEU A 17 -34.22 46.64 10.82
CA LEU A 17 -33.03 47.38 10.37
C LEU A 17 -31.78 46.93 11.16
N LEU A 18 -30.82 46.38 10.41
CA LEU A 18 -29.37 46.58 10.53
C LEU A 18 -28.72 46.37 11.91
N HIS A 19 -27.97 45.28 12.06
CA HIS A 19 -26.61 45.34 12.60
C HIS A 19 -25.69 44.41 11.79
N ALA A 20 -24.78 45.05 11.07
CA ALA A 20 -23.72 44.44 10.29
C ALA A 20 -22.62 43.84 11.20
N CYS A 21 -22.01 42.76 10.70
CA CYS A 21 -20.64 42.28 10.92
C CYS A 21 -20.00 42.37 12.33
N HIS A 22 -19.68 41.21 12.91
CA HIS A 22 -18.26 40.90 13.17
C HIS A 22 -18.02 39.39 13.30
N THR A 23 -16.97 38.95 12.60
CA THR A 23 -16.06 37.84 12.92
C THR A 23 -16.59 36.41 12.98
N GLY A 24 -16.12 35.62 12.01
CA GLY A 24 -15.32 34.45 12.36
C GLY A 24 -16.03 33.11 12.31
N LYS A 25 -16.76 32.80 11.23
CA LYS A 25 -16.94 31.39 10.86
C LYS A 25 -15.72 30.96 10.05
N LYS A 26 -14.75 30.35 10.76
CA LYS A 26 -13.83 29.38 10.15
C LYS A 26 -14.70 28.45 9.32
N GLY A 27 -14.59 28.56 8.00
CA GLY A 27 -14.89 27.43 7.14
C GLY A 27 -14.05 26.30 7.68
N THR A 28 -14.69 25.24 8.13
CA THR A 28 -14.03 23.96 8.29
C THR A 28 -13.54 23.61 6.90
N GLN A 29 -12.28 23.94 6.65
CA GLN A 29 -11.49 23.26 5.66
C GLN A 29 -11.51 21.81 6.12
N GLU A 30 -12.39 21.06 5.47
CA GLU A 30 -12.19 19.66 5.19
C GLU A 30 -10.84 19.59 4.46
N GLU A 31 -9.77 19.45 5.25
CA GLU A 31 -8.48 19.01 4.77
C GLU A 31 -8.71 17.60 4.24
N ALA A 32 -8.96 17.52 2.93
CA ALA A 32 -8.82 16.29 2.18
C ALA A 32 -7.40 15.78 2.42
N SER A 33 -7.28 14.74 3.24
CA SER A 33 -6.12 13.86 3.21
C SER A 33 -5.99 13.39 1.77
N THR A 34 -4.85 13.69 1.14
CA THR A 34 -4.48 13.01 -0.11
C THR A 34 -4.48 11.52 0.20
N GLU A 35 -5.49 10.80 -0.29
CA GLU A 35 -5.45 9.35 -0.29
C GLU A 35 -4.14 8.93 -0.98
N ASP A 36 -3.42 8.05 -0.30
CA ASP A 36 -2.15 7.49 -0.70
C ASP A 36 -2.37 6.61 -1.94
N VAL A 37 -2.34 7.22 -3.13
CA VAL A 37 -2.61 6.49 -4.37
C VAL A 37 -1.38 5.64 -4.66
N ASN A 38 -1.42 4.34 -4.31
CA ASN A 38 -0.46 3.36 -4.79
C ASN A 38 -0.45 3.42 -6.33
N PRO A 39 0.65 3.83 -6.98
CA PRO A 39 0.69 3.99 -8.43
C PRO A 39 0.80 2.66 -9.18
N TYR A 40 0.93 1.54 -8.46
CA TYR A 40 1.16 0.21 -9.01
C TYR A 40 -0.15 -0.57 -9.09
N ALA A 41 -0.24 -1.46 -10.08
CA ALA A 41 -1.27 -2.50 -10.15
C ALA A 41 -0.98 -3.64 -9.13
N PHE A 42 0.28 -3.80 -8.74
CA PHE A 42 0.68 -4.71 -7.66
C PHE A 42 0.17 -4.20 -6.30
N GLU A 43 -0.45 -5.10 -5.55
CA GLU A 43 -0.85 -4.89 -4.16
C GLU A 43 0.36 -5.13 -3.25
N PHE A 44 1.16 -4.08 -3.05
CA PHE A 44 2.31 -4.13 -2.14
C PHE A 44 1.87 -3.91 -0.69
N VAL A 45 2.39 -4.75 0.21
CA VAL A 45 2.22 -4.58 1.66
C VAL A 45 3.31 -3.70 2.24
N GLU A 46 2.94 -2.83 3.17
CA GLU A 46 3.87 -2.02 3.95
C GLU A 46 4.21 -2.74 5.26
N SER A 47 5.50 -3.02 5.47
CA SER A 47 5.98 -3.61 6.72
C SER A 47 7.46 -3.34 6.95
N ASP A 48 7.84 -2.98 8.18
CA ASP A 48 9.24 -2.86 8.57
C ASP A 48 9.92 -4.24 8.75
N LEU A 49 9.15 -5.29 9.02
CA LEU A 49 9.69 -6.62 9.33
C LEU A 49 9.16 -7.66 8.35
N LEU A 50 9.98 -8.67 8.05
CA LEU A 50 9.56 -9.79 7.20
C LEU A 50 8.58 -10.74 7.92
N SER A 51 8.66 -10.86 9.25
CA SER A 51 7.84 -11.83 10.00
C SER A 51 6.32 -11.63 9.82
N PRO A 52 5.76 -10.40 9.94
CA PRO A 52 4.33 -10.19 9.67
C PRO A 52 3.91 -10.54 8.23
N VAL A 53 4.79 -10.32 7.25
CA VAL A 53 4.56 -10.67 5.83
C VAL A 53 4.48 -12.19 5.66
N LEU A 54 5.40 -12.93 6.26
CA LEU A 54 5.39 -14.40 6.26
C LEU A 54 4.16 -14.98 6.97
N GLU A 55 3.76 -14.39 8.11
CA GLU A 55 2.54 -14.78 8.82
C GLU A 55 1.29 -14.54 7.97
N GLN A 56 1.20 -13.41 7.27
CA GLN A 56 0.11 -13.12 6.34
C GLN A 56 0.08 -14.14 5.19
N ALA A 57 1.23 -14.44 4.60
CA ALA A 57 1.35 -15.44 3.53
C ALA A 57 0.83 -16.81 3.99
N GLY A 58 1.19 -17.23 5.21
CA GLY A 58 0.68 -18.46 5.81
C GLY A 58 -0.84 -18.46 6.05
N ARG A 59 -1.42 -17.33 6.47
CA ARG A 59 -2.87 -17.18 6.66
C ARG A 59 -3.65 -17.20 5.34
N GLU A 60 -3.11 -16.57 4.30
CA GLU A 60 -3.77 -16.44 2.99
C GLU A 60 -3.46 -17.63 2.06
N GLY A 61 -2.55 -18.53 2.44
CA GLY A 61 -2.10 -19.60 1.57
C GLY A 61 -1.41 -19.06 0.31
N LYS A 62 -0.63 -17.97 0.47
CA LYS A 62 0.14 -17.31 -0.58
C LYS A 62 1.64 -17.52 -0.35
N LEU A 63 2.44 -17.39 -1.41
CA LEU A 63 3.90 -17.24 -1.29
C LEU A 63 4.24 -15.78 -0.96
N VAL A 64 5.52 -15.45 -0.78
CA VAL A 64 5.97 -14.05 -0.65
C VAL A 64 6.86 -13.71 -1.84
N PHE A 65 6.56 -12.61 -2.52
CA PHE A 65 7.44 -11.99 -3.50
C PHE A 65 8.12 -10.78 -2.85
N ILE A 66 9.44 -10.71 -2.91
CA ILE A 66 10.23 -9.58 -2.39
C ILE A 66 11.02 -8.91 -3.52
N ASP A 67 10.75 -7.62 -3.73
CA ASP A 67 11.59 -6.72 -4.52
C ASP A 67 12.61 -6.03 -3.59
N MET A 68 13.85 -6.52 -3.58
CA MET A 68 14.95 -5.85 -2.89
C MET A 68 15.51 -4.75 -3.80
N TYR A 69 15.26 -3.49 -3.44
CA TYR A 69 15.57 -2.33 -4.28
C TYR A 69 16.37 -1.25 -3.52
N ALA A 70 16.72 -0.18 -4.22
CA ALA A 70 17.17 1.09 -3.64
C ALA A 70 16.66 2.24 -4.51
N THR A 71 16.48 3.43 -3.94
CA THR A 71 15.86 4.56 -4.66
C THR A 71 16.70 5.08 -5.83
N TRP A 72 18.03 4.92 -5.78
CA TRP A 72 18.95 5.31 -6.85
C TRP A 72 19.12 4.22 -7.93
N CYS A 73 18.53 3.04 -7.74
CA CYS A 73 18.64 1.91 -8.66
C CYS A 73 17.81 2.15 -9.92
N ALA A 74 18.46 2.55 -11.02
CA ALA A 74 17.78 2.79 -12.29
C ALA A 74 17.01 1.56 -12.84
N PRO A 75 17.56 0.33 -12.80
CA PRO A 75 16.80 -0.85 -13.23
C PRO A 75 15.57 -1.15 -12.37
N CYS A 76 15.61 -0.81 -11.07
CA CYS A 76 14.47 -0.98 -10.16
C CYS A 76 13.33 -0.04 -10.56
N ARG A 77 13.66 1.23 -10.82
CA ARG A 77 12.69 2.22 -11.32
C ARG A 77 12.06 1.83 -12.66
N LEU A 78 12.83 1.22 -13.56
CA LEU A 78 12.28 0.70 -14.82
C LEU A 78 11.21 -0.37 -14.54
N MET A 79 11.44 -1.27 -13.58
CA MET A 79 10.42 -2.25 -13.21
C MET A 79 9.19 -1.61 -12.58
N GLU A 80 9.37 -0.57 -11.75
CA GLU A 80 8.25 0.19 -11.20
C GLU A 80 7.36 0.80 -12.29
N GLU A 81 7.97 1.35 -13.35
CA GLU A 81 7.27 2.04 -14.42
C GLU A 81 6.60 1.08 -15.42
N GLU A 82 7.24 -0.06 -15.71
CA GLU A 82 6.82 -0.96 -16.80
C GLU A 82 6.18 -2.27 -16.34
N VAL A 83 6.60 -2.79 -15.18
CA VAL A 83 6.19 -4.13 -14.71
C VAL A 83 5.17 -4.02 -13.59
N PHE A 84 5.40 -3.17 -12.61
CA PHE A 84 4.50 -3.06 -11.45
C PHE A 84 3.21 -2.30 -11.76
N THR A 85 3.13 -1.66 -12.92
CA THR A 85 1.93 -1.03 -13.50
C THR A 85 1.17 -1.95 -14.48
N ASP A 86 1.73 -3.11 -14.84
CA ASP A 86 1.11 -4.05 -15.77
C ASP A 86 0.03 -4.89 -15.07
N GLU A 87 -1.22 -4.73 -15.50
CA GLU A 87 -2.39 -5.38 -14.91
C GLU A 87 -2.39 -6.91 -15.05
N GLU A 88 -1.86 -7.45 -16.16
CA GLU A 88 -1.82 -8.91 -16.38
C GLU A 88 -0.80 -9.55 -15.45
N VAL A 89 0.37 -8.93 -15.31
CA VAL A 89 1.41 -9.38 -14.38
C VAL A 89 0.90 -9.23 -12.94
N ALA A 90 0.36 -8.07 -12.59
CA ALA A 90 -0.15 -7.78 -11.26
C ALA A 90 -1.25 -8.75 -10.84
N ALA A 91 -2.20 -9.08 -11.71
CA ALA A 91 -3.28 -10.02 -11.40
C ALA A 91 -2.73 -11.38 -10.93
N TYR A 92 -1.72 -11.92 -11.64
CA TYR A 92 -1.10 -13.18 -11.23
C TYR A 92 -0.35 -13.05 -9.90
N PHE A 93 0.36 -11.93 -9.69
CA PHE A 93 1.11 -11.71 -8.46
C PHE A 93 0.19 -11.51 -7.24
N ASN A 94 -0.82 -10.67 -7.34
CA ASN A 94 -1.79 -10.39 -6.26
C ASN A 94 -2.58 -11.65 -5.86
N GLU A 95 -2.87 -12.54 -6.82
CA GLU A 95 -3.52 -13.83 -6.54
C GLU A 95 -2.61 -14.79 -5.76
N ASN A 96 -1.33 -14.86 -6.09
CA ASN A 96 -0.44 -15.94 -5.64
C ASN A 96 0.56 -15.54 -4.55
N PHE A 97 0.81 -14.25 -4.36
CA PHE A 97 1.87 -13.72 -3.51
C PHE A 97 1.39 -12.63 -2.58
N ILE A 98 2.02 -12.54 -1.41
CA ILE A 98 2.13 -11.28 -0.68
C ILE A 98 3.30 -10.52 -1.30
N ASN A 99 3.00 -9.41 -1.98
CA ASN A 99 4.03 -8.61 -2.63
C ASN A 99 4.64 -7.64 -1.62
N TYR A 100 5.95 -7.68 -1.47
CA TYR A 100 6.66 -6.91 -0.46
C TYR A 100 7.86 -6.21 -1.09
N ARG A 101 8.04 -4.92 -0.83
CA ARG A 101 9.19 -4.17 -1.33
C ARG A 101 10.09 -3.77 -0.17
N VAL A 102 11.39 -3.89 -0.37
CA VAL A 102 12.38 -3.60 0.67
C VAL A 102 13.45 -2.67 0.10
N ASP A 103 13.49 -1.44 0.61
CA ASP A 103 14.60 -0.52 0.36
C ASP A 103 15.81 -1.00 1.18
N THR A 104 16.80 -1.53 0.49
CA THR A 104 18.00 -2.13 1.08
C THR A 104 18.90 -1.14 1.83
N GLU A 105 18.63 0.16 1.73
CA GLU A 105 19.40 1.20 2.40
C GLU A 105 18.69 1.83 3.60
N LYS A 106 17.43 1.44 3.87
CA LYS A 106 16.62 2.05 4.92
C LYS A 106 16.08 1.06 5.92
N GLY A 107 15.85 1.55 7.14
CA GLY A 107 15.18 0.80 8.20
C GLY A 107 15.77 -0.59 8.38
N ASN A 108 14.89 -1.60 8.46
CA ASN A 108 15.30 -2.99 8.57
C ASN A 108 15.72 -3.61 7.22
N GLY A 109 15.56 -2.90 6.10
CA GLY A 109 15.98 -3.38 4.79
C GLY A 109 17.50 -3.62 4.70
N VAL A 110 18.31 -2.88 5.46
CA VAL A 110 19.75 -3.12 5.60
C VAL A 110 20.03 -4.51 6.18
N ASN A 111 19.27 -4.91 7.20
CA ASN A 111 19.41 -6.24 7.82
C ASN A 111 18.93 -7.35 6.87
N LEU A 112 17.80 -7.14 6.19
CA LEU A 112 17.27 -8.09 5.22
C LEU A 112 18.23 -8.28 4.03
N ALA A 113 18.86 -7.20 3.54
CA ALA A 113 19.90 -7.28 2.52
C ALA A 113 21.09 -8.13 2.99
N GLY A 114 21.49 -8.00 4.26
CA GLY A 114 22.52 -8.84 4.86
C GLY A 114 22.11 -10.32 4.97
N ILE A 115 20.92 -10.60 5.48
CA ILE A 115 20.37 -11.95 5.65
C ILE A 115 20.26 -12.69 4.32
N PHE A 116 19.75 -12.02 3.28
CA PHE A 116 19.59 -12.59 1.95
C PHE A 116 20.82 -12.43 1.07
N GLU A 117 21.93 -11.91 1.59
CA GLU A 117 23.17 -11.68 0.85
C GLU A 117 22.95 -10.94 -0.48
N VAL A 118 22.18 -9.85 -0.43
CA VAL A 118 21.89 -9.02 -1.61
C VAL A 118 23.13 -8.23 -2.00
N ARG A 119 23.64 -8.47 -3.21
CA ARG A 119 24.82 -7.80 -3.76
C ARG A 119 24.56 -7.08 -5.09
N VAL A 120 23.40 -7.34 -5.69
CA VAL A 120 22.98 -6.81 -6.99
C VAL A 120 21.55 -6.30 -6.85
N LEU A 121 21.22 -5.16 -7.45
CA LEU A 121 19.88 -4.60 -7.42
C LEU A 121 19.26 -4.51 -8.85
N PRO A 122 17.94 -4.75 -8.98
CA PRO A 122 17.09 -5.37 -7.97
C PRO A 122 17.53 -6.83 -7.71
N THR A 123 17.24 -7.35 -6.51
CA THR A 123 17.22 -8.80 -6.28
C THR A 123 15.79 -9.21 -5.98
N LEU A 124 15.26 -10.08 -6.83
CA LEU A 124 13.89 -10.57 -6.75
C LEU A 124 13.92 -11.93 -6.04
N LEU A 125 13.22 -12.02 -4.91
CA LEU A 125 13.15 -13.23 -4.11
C LEU A 125 11.71 -13.74 -4.07
N PHE A 126 11.54 -15.05 -4.21
CA PHE A 126 10.26 -15.72 -4.05
C PHE A 126 10.41 -16.72 -2.91
N LEU A 127 9.63 -16.54 -1.84
CA LEU A 127 9.75 -17.31 -0.61
C LEU A 127 8.46 -18.08 -0.34
N ASN A 128 8.57 -19.21 0.35
CA ASN A 128 7.41 -19.81 1.01
C ASN A 128 7.09 -19.12 2.35
N GLU A 129 6.00 -19.53 2.99
CA GLU A 129 5.51 -18.96 4.25
C GLU A 129 6.48 -19.16 5.43
N LYS A 130 7.47 -20.06 5.28
CA LYS A 130 8.52 -20.30 6.27
C LYS A 130 9.78 -19.46 6.01
N GLY A 131 9.76 -18.61 4.99
CA GLY A 131 10.88 -17.75 4.60
C GLY A 131 11.97 -18.47 3.80
N GLN A 132 11.72 -19.68 3.30
CA GLN A 132 12.69 -20.38 2.44
C GLN A 132 12.61 -19.81 1.02
N VAL A 133 13.76 -19.46 0.45
CA VAL A 133 13.85 -18.95 -0.93
C VAL A 133 13.63 -20.10 -1.91
N LEU A 134 12.55 -20.02 -2.69
CA LEU A 134 12.20 -20.96 -3.75
C LEU A 134 12.84 -20.58 -5.08
N VAL A 135 12.86 -19.28 -5.39
CA VAL A 135 13.45 -18.70 -6.60
C VAL A 135 14.16 -17.40 -6.24
N ARG A 136 15.32 -17.17 -6.87
CA ARG A 136 16.10 -15.92 -6.77
C ARG A 136 16.46 -15.47 -8.18
N LYS A 137 16.26 -14.19 -8.46
CA LYS A 137 16.74 -13.53 -9.68
C LYS A 137 17.49 -12.27 -9.31
N GLU A 138 18.73 -12.15 -9.80
CA GLU A 138 19.52 -10.92 -9.69
C GLU A 138 19.37 -10.08 -10.96
N GLY A 139 19.19 -8.77 -10.79
CA GLY A 139 18.92 -7.82 -11.85
C GLY A 139 17.45 -7.81 -12.28
N ALA A 140 17.09 -6.77 -13.05
CA ALA A 140 15.73 -6.56 -13.52
C ALA A 140 15.18 -7.75 -14.32
N ALA A 141 13.87 -7.92 -14.26
CA ALA A 141 13.10 -8.88 -15.04
C ALA A 141 11.88 -8.15 -15.63
N MET A 142 11.67 -8.28 -16.93
CA MET A 142 10.50 -7.71 -17.61
C MET A 142 9.30 -8.67 -17.51
N GLN A 143 8.13 -8.25 -17.97
CA GLN A 143 6.83 -8.87 -17.74
C GLN A 143 6.81 -10.39 -17.99
N THR A 144 7.33 -10.85 -19.13
CA THR A 144 7.35 -12.28 -19.49
C THR A 144 8.24 -13.10 -18.57
N GLU A 145 9.42 -12.59 -18.22
CA GLU A 145 10.34 -13.24 -17.29
C GLU A 145 9.76 -13.24 -15.87
N MET A 146 9.14 -12.13 -15.44
CA MET A 146 8.46 -12.02 -14.15
C MET A 146 7.37 -13.07 -13.98
N LEU A 147 6.50 -13.24 -14.98
CA LEU A 147 5.49 -14.30 -14.98
C LEU A 147 6.11 -15.70 -14.98
N SER A 148 7.22 -15.91 -15.70
CA SER A 148 7.93 -17.19 -15.71
C SER A 148 8.49 -17.53 -14.33
N LEU A 149 9.17 -16.59 -13.68
CA LEU A 149 9.74 -16.75 -12.34
C LEU A 149 8.65 -16.99 -11.29
N ALA A 150 7.53 -16.26 -11.38
CA ALA A 150 6.39 -16.43 -10.49
C ALA A 150 5.77 -17.82 -10.62
N LYS A 151 5.55 -18.30 -11.85
CA LYS A 151 5.04 -19.65 -12.11
C LYS A 151 5.99 -20.73 -11.63
N GLU A 152 7.30 -20.54 -11.80
CA GLU A 152 8.32 -21.43 -11.27
C GLU A 152 8.26 -21.52 -9.74
N ALA A 153 8.12 -20.39 -9.04
CA ALA A 153 8.01 -20.35 -7.59
C ALA A 153 6.73 -21.05 -7.10
N VAL A 154 5.58 -20.79 -7.74
CA VAL A 154 4.31 -21.46 -7.41
C VAL A 154 4.39 -22.98 -7.60
N ALA A 155 5.09 -23.45 -8.64
CA ALA A 155 5.30 -24.88 -8.87
C ALA A 155 6.20 -25.57 -7.81
N ARG A 156 6.93 -24.78 -7.00
CA ARG A 156 7.82 -25.26 -5.92
C ARG A 156 7.21 -25.15 -4.51
N ARG A 157 5.96 -24.70 -4.42
CA ARG A 157 5.21 -24.56 -3.16
C ARG A 157 5.15 -25.86 -2.35
#